data_AF-A0A1M5JJN7-F1
#
_entry.id   AF-A0A1M5JJN7-F1
#
_cell.length_a   1.000
_cell.length_b   1.000
_cell.length_c   1.000
_cell.angle_alpha   90.00
_cell.angle_beta   90.00
_cell.angle_gamma   90.00
#
_symmetry.space_group_name_H-M   'P 1'
#
loop_
_entity.id
_entity.type
_entity.pdbx_description
1 polymer ?
#
loop_
_entity_poly.entity_id
_entity_poly.type
_entity_poly.pdbx_seq_one_letter_code
_entity_poly.pdbx_strand_id
1 'polypeptide(L)' 'MKLFHKTSALSFYMIHSGFMAFKARVKEELDAAGGGNLDDLLDDDSLHAYYRNGDSPDYVAASLCPTCEDD' A
#
# COMPACT_ATOMS: atom_id res chain seq x y z
N MET A 1 -42.63 9.97 -4.55
CA MET A 1 -41.50 10.89 -4.27
C MET A 1 -40.21 10.20 -4.71
N LYS A 2 -39.35 10.89 -5.46
CA LYS A 2 -38.13 10.31 -6.06
C LYS A 2 -37.05 10.14 -4.98
N LEU A 3 -36.75 8.90 -4.59
CA LEU A 3 -35.59 8.55 -3.76
C LEU A 3 -34.34 8.59 -4.65
N PHE A 4 -33.69 9.76 -4.69
CA PHE A 4 -32.42 9.89 -5.38
C PHE A 4 -31.30 9.26 -4.53
N HIS A 5 -30.63 8.30 -5.16
CA HIS A 5 -29.37 7.69 -4.76
C HIS A 5 -28.41 8.68 -4.09
N LYS A 6 -27.96 8.35 -2.87
CA LYS A 6 -26.85 9.04 -2.22
C LYS A 6 -26.03 8.06 -1.38
N THR A 7 -25.51 7.01 -2.02
CA THR A 7 -24.62 6.01 -1.38
C THR A 7 -23.19 6.03 -1.94
N SER A 8 -22.90 6.87 -2.94
CA SER A 8 -21.63 6.81 -3.68
C SER A 8 -20.42 7.49 -3.02
N ALA A 9 -20.57 8.15 -1.86
CA ALA A 9 -19.47 8.89 -1.22
C ALA A 9 -18.61 8.05 -0.25
N LEU A 10 -19.19 7.00 0.35
CA LEU A 10 -18.48 6.13 1.30
C LEU A 10 -17.39 5.28 0.61
N SER A 11 -17.63 4.85 -0.63
CA SER A 11 -16.68 4.05 -1.39
C SER A 11 -15.39 4.80 -1.70
N PHE A 12 -15.45 6.11 -2.00
CA PHE A 12 -14.25 6.92 -2.28
C PHE A 12 -13.40 7.19 -1.04
N TYR A 13 -14.02 7.34 0.14
CA TYR A 13 -13.28 7.55 1.39
C TYR A 13 -12.48 6.29 1.79
N MET A 14 -13.02 5.10 1.54
CA MET A 14 -12.32 3.84 1.77
C MET A 14 -11.14 3.61 0.81
N ILE A 15 -11.27 4.01 -0.46
CA ILE A 15 -10.23 3.78 -1.48
C ILE A 15 -9.00 4.67 -1.21
N HIS A 16 -9.19 5.92 -0.77
CA HIS A 16 -8.06 6.78 -0.42
C HIS A 16 -7.40 6.37 0.90
N SER A 17 -8.18 5.86 1.87
CA SER A 17 -7.61 5.24 3.07
C SER A 17 -6.89 3.92 2.77
N GLY A 18 -7.30 3.18 1.74
CA GLY A 18 -6.80 1.84 1.42
C GLY A 18 -5.37 1.86 0.93
N PHE A 19 -5.06 2.69 -0.07
CA PHE A 19 -3.68 2.83 -0.56
C PHE A 19 -2.75 3.42 0.51
N MET A 20 -3.22 4.40 1.28
CA MET A 20 -2.43 4.99 2.37
C MET A 20 -2.16 3.97 3.49
N ALA A 21 -3.14 3.13 3.84
CA ALA A 21 -2.94 2.03 4.79
C ALA A 21 -1.96 0.98 4.25
N PHE A 22 -2.06 0.65 2.95
CA PHE A 22 -1.11 -0.23 2.29
C PHE A 22 0.32 0.33 2.31
N LYS A 23 0.51 1.60 1.92
CA LYS A 23 1.81 2.29 1.98
C LYS A 23 2.37 2.31 3.40
N ALA A 24 1.53 2.59 4.39
CA ALA A 24 1.95 2.57 5.80
C ALA A 24 2.41 1.17 6.23
N ARG A 25 1.69 0.11 5.85
CA ARG A 25 2.07 -1.28 6.12
C ARG A 25 3.40 -1.65 5.47
N VAL A 26 3.57 -1.38 4.17
CA VAL A 26 4.85 -1.66 3.47
C VAL A 26 6.01 -0.94 4.15
N LYS A 27 5.80 0.30 4.60
CA LYS A 27 6.80 1.06 5.34
C LYS A 27 7.13 0.45 6.71
N GLU A 28 6.13 -0.01 7.46
CA GLU A 28 6.33 -0.71 8.74
C GLU A 28 7.15 -1.99 8.53
N GLU A 29 6.83 -2.79 7.51
CA GLU A 29 7.56 -4.02 7.19
C GLU A 29 9.00 -3.74 6.73
N LEU A 30 9.23 -2.71 5.90
CA LEU A 30 10.58 -2.30 5.51
C LEU A 30 11.41 -1.86 6.72
N ASP A 31 10.85 -1.04 7.60
CA ASP A 31 11.53 -0.54 8.80
C ASP A 31 11.91 -1.69 9.74
N ALA A 32 10.99 -2.65 9.92
CA ALA A 32 11.23 -3.86 10.70
C ALA A 32 12.34 -4.75 10.09
N ALA A 33 12.42 -4.79 8.76
CA ALA A 33 13.43 -5.54 8.03
C ALA A 33 14.78 -4.79 7.89
N GLY A 34 14.87 -3.54 8.37
CA GLY A 34 16.03 -2.68 8.16
C GLY A 34 16.21 -2.19 6.72
N GLY A 35 15.18 -2.37 5.89
CA GLY A 35 15.06 -1.76 4.58
C GLY A 35 14.92 -0.24 4.74
N GLY A 36 15.59 0.52 3.88
CA GLY A 36 15.59 1.98 3.96
C GLY A 36 14.20 2.62 3.81
N ASN A 37 14.16 3.94 3.66
CA ASN A 37 12.89 4.64 3.52
C ASN A 37 12.19 4.23 2.22
N LEU A 38 10.95 3.75 2.30
CA LEU A 38 10.15 3.30 1.15
C LEU A 38 10.11 4.36 0.03
N ASP A 39 10.00 5.63 0.39
CA ASP A 39 9.92 6.76 -0.55
C ASP A 39 11.22 6.96 -1.37
N ASP A 40 12.35 6.47 -0.86
CA ASP A 40 13.66 6.50 -1.54
C ASP A 40 13.83 5.30 -2.49
N LEU A 41 13.12 4.20 -2.21
CA LEU A 41 13.23 2.93 -2.93
C LEU A 41 12.18 2.79 -4.03
N LEU A 42 10.98 3.31 -3.81
CA LEU A 42 9.85 3.11 -4.70
C LEU A 42 8.89 4.32 -4.67
N ASP A 43 8.60 4.86 -5.85
CA ASP A 43 7.63 5.94 -6.03
C ASP A 43 6.19 5.45 -5.84
N ASP A 44 5.27 6.37 -5.53
CA ASP A 44 3.88 6.05 -5.21
C ASP A 44 3.13 5.42 -6.40
N ASP A 45 3.47 5.81 -7.63
CA ASP A 45 2.84 5.24 -8.84
C ASP A 45 3.17 3.74 -8.98
N SER A 46 4.44 3.38 -8.72
CA SER A 46 4.90 1.98 -8.72
C SER A 46 4.32 1.20 -7.55
N LEU A 47 4.25 1.80 -6.35
CA LEU A 47 3.62 1.19 -5.19
C LEU A 47 2.12 0.96 -5.41
N HIS A 48 1.46 1.87 -6.12
CA HIS A 48 0.05 1.78 -6.45
C HIS A 48 -0.25 0.65 -7.44
N ALA A 49 0.73 0.25 -8.27
CA ALA A 49 0.61 -0.93 -9.12
C ALA A 49 0.46 -2.21 -8.29
N TYR A 50 1.29 -2.42 -7.26
CA TYR A 50 1.18 -3.55 -6.34
C TYR A 50 -0.16 -3.55 -5.58
N TYR A 51 -0.58 -2.38 -5.09
CA TYR A 51 -1.88 -2.23 -4.43
C TYR A 51 -3.05 -2.63 -5.36
N ARG A 52 -3.00 -2.20 -6.63
CA ARG A 52 -4.01 -2.55 -7.64
C ARG A 52 -3.99 -4.02 -8.02
N ASN A 53 -2.81 -4.63 -8.00
CA ASN A 53 -2.62 -6.04 -8.29
C ASN A 53 -3.05 -6.94 -7.12
N GLY A 54 -3.25 -6.35 -5.93
CA GLY A 54 -3.69 -7.06 -4.73
C GLY A 54 -2.58 -7.79 -4.01
N ASP A 55 -1.32 -7.39 -4.25
CA ASP A 55 -0.16 -7.97 -3.58
C ASP A 55 -0.18 -7.64 -2.08
N SER A 56 0.36 -8.55 -1.26
CA SER A 56 0.47 -8.32 0.18
C SER A 56 1.61 -7.34 0.49
N PRO A 57 1.44 -6.48 1.51
CA PRO A 57 2.46 -5.49 1.86
C PRO A 57 3.78 -6.12 2.32
N ASP A 58 3.73 -7.28 2.96
CA ASP A 58 4.89 -8.10 3.36
C ASP A 58 5.70 -8.58 2.14
N TYR A 59 5.02 -9.13 1.13
CA TYR A 59 5.66 -9.56 -0.11
C TYR A 59 6.33 -8.38 -0.84
N VAL A 60 5.64 -7.23 -0.90
CA VAL A 60 6.20 -6.03 -1.51
C VAL A 60 7.41 -5.53 -0.73
N ALA A 61 7.35 -5.51 0.60
CA ALA A 61 8.48 -5.12 1.43
C ALA A 61 9.70 -6.03 1.22
N ALA A 62 9.50 -7.35 1.21
CA ALA A 62 10.55 -8.32 0.92
C ALA A 62 11.15 -8.10 -0.49
N SER A 63 10.30 -7.86 -1.50
CA SER A 63 10.77 -7.61 -2.87
C SER A 63 11.62 -6.35 -3.02
N LEU A 64 11.40 -5.34 -2.16
CA LEU A 64 12.15 -4.08 -2.15
C LEU A 64 13.42 -4.16 -1.29
N CYS A 65 13.52 -5.17 -0.44
CA CYS A 65 14.65 -5.42 0.44
C CYS A 65 15.21 -6.83 0.17
N PRO A 66 15.95 -7.03 -0.94
CA PRO A 66 16.47 -8.35 -1.31
C PRO A 66 17.49 -8.92 -0.31
N THR A 67 17.94 -8.12 0.66
CA THR A 67 18.88 -8.52 1.71
C THR A 67 18.22 -8.99 3.00
N CYS A 68 16.90 -8.86 3.16
CA CYS A 68 16.20 -9.33 4.37
C CYS A 68 15.60 -10.74 4.23
N GLU A 69 15.82 -11.42 3.10
CA GLU A 69 15.50 -12.86 2.90
C GLU A 69 16.65 -13.81 3.33
N ASP A 70 17.70 -13.31 3.99
CA ASP A 70 18.86 -14.11 4.46
C ASP A 70 18.98 -14.05 6.01
N ASP A 71 18.08 -14.75 6.71
CA ASP A 71 18.32 -15.29 8.07
C ASP A 71 17.59 -16.64 8.25
#